data_AF-A0A662BUH1-F1
#
_entry.id   AF-A0A662BUH1-F1
#
_cell.length_a   1.000
_cell.length_b   1.000
_cell.length_c   1.000
_cell.angle_alpha   90.00
_cell.angle_beta   90.00
_cell.angle_gamma   90.00
#
_symmetry.space_group_name_H-M   'P 1'
#
loop_
_entity.id
_entity.type
_entity.pdbx_description
1 polymer ?
#
loop_
_entity_poly.entity_id
_entity_poly.type
_entity_poly.pdbx_seq_one_letter_code
_entity_poly.pdbx_strand_id
1 'polypeptide(L)'
;MLKRLSGLFAILFFAILVHADPVSELIRSSGDAADYPGAGKLIIFDSTFSDVQETGLTFVYTHRLYKVLNAKGALDLSTITYGYDPLSAYVEIRKVIIHKQSGETSELDINMVMDYPAPA
;
A
#
# COMPACT_ATOMS: atom_id res chain seq x y z
N MET A 1 -29.32 37.48 -6.42
CA MET A 1 -29.06 36.40 -5.43
C MET A 1 -29.07 35.01 -6.07
N LEU A 2 -29.95 34.71 -7.04
CA LEU A 2 -30.06 33.39 -7.67
C LEU A 2 -28.78 32.91 -8.40
N LYS A 3 -28.06 33.80 -9.11
CA LYS A 3 -26.79 33.47 -9.80
C LYS A 3 -25.61 33.11 -8.87
N ARG A 4 -25.65 33.60 -7.62
CA ARG A 4 -24.63 33.27 -6.60
C ARG A 4 -24.90 31.91 -5.97
N LEU A 5 -26.17 31.53 -5.85
CA LEU A 5 -26.61 30.24 -5.31
C LEU A 5 -26.33 29.10 -6.31
N SER A 6 -26.51 29.34 -7.62
CA SER A 6 -26.20 28.37 -8.67
C SER A 6 -24.69 28.11 -8.82
N GLY A 7 -23.84 29.13 -8.63
CA GLY A 7 -22.38 28.94 -8.60
C GLY A 7 -21.92 28.11 -7.40
N LEU A 8 -22.53 28.29 -6.24
CA LEU A 8 -22.23 27.49 -5.04
C LEU A 8 -22.65 26.02 -5.21
N PHE A 9 -23.79 25.77 -5.86
CA PHE A 9 -24.27 24.42 -6.18
C PHE A 9 -23.36 23.70 -7.18
N ALA A 10 -22.84 24.41 -8.19
CA ALA A 10 -21.88 23.85 -9.14
C ALA A 10 -20.54 23.47 -8.48
N ILE A 11 -20.05 24.29 -7.53
CA ILE A 11 -18.83 24.00 -6.76
C ILE A 11 -19.03 22.78 -5.85
N LEU A 12 -20.19 22.68 -5.19
CA LEU A 12 -20.50 21.53 -4.33
C LEU A 12 -20.64 20.23 -5.14
N PHE A 13 -21.22 20.29 -6.35
CA PHE A 13 -21.32 19.15 -7.26
C PHE A 13 -19.95 18.71 -7.78
N PHE A 14 -19.04 19.65 -8.03
CA PHE A 14 -17.67 19.34 -8.47
C PHE A 14 -16.82 18.74 -7.34
N ALA A 15 -17.03 19.16 -6.09
CA ALA A 15 -16.33 18.61 -4.93
C ALA A 15 -16.67 17.12 -4.66
N ILE A 16 -17.88 16.68 -5.02
CA ILE A 16 -18.32 15.28 -4.86
C ILE A 16 -17.72 14.36 -5.95
N LEU A 17 -17.30 14.91 -7.09
CA LEU A 17 -16.72 14.14 -8.20
C LEU A 17 -15.23 13.81 -8.02
N VAL A 18 -14.55 14.40 -7.04
CA VAL A 18 -13.10 14.22 -6.82
C VAL A 18 -12.83 13.33 -5.61
N HIS A 19 -13.37 12.11 -5.63
CA HIS A 19 -12.84 11.02 -4.80
C HIS A 19 -12.06 10.06 -5.68
N ALA A 20 -10.79 10.39 -5.91
CA ALA A 20 -9.84 9.45 -6.49
C ALA A 20 -9.38 8.50 -5.38
N ASP A 21 -9.73 7.22 -5.51
CA ASP A 21 -9.07 6.12 -4.78
C ASP A 21 -8.09 5.43 -5.74
N PRO A 22 -6.85 5.94 -5.85
CA PRO A 22 -5.89 5.41 -6.82
C PRO A 22 -5.50 3.95 -6.52
N VAL A 23 -5.57 3.50 -5.25
CA VAL A 23 -5.20 2.13 -4.89
C VAL A 23 -6.28 1.15 -5.36
N SER A 24 -7.54 1.44 -5.10
CA SER A 24 -8.66 0.60 -5.55
C SER A 24 -8.68 0.47 -7.08
N GLU A 25 -8.43 1.57 -7.80
CA GLU A 25 -8.33 1.54 -9.26
C GLU A 25 -7.20 0.64 -9.76
N LEU A 26 -6.02 0.73 -9.15
CA LEU A 26 -4.87 -0.13 -9.48
C LEU A 26 -5.18 -1.61 -9.20
N ILE A 27 -5.85 -1.92 -8.08
CA ILE A 27 -6.28 -3.29 -7.76
C ILE A 27 -7.28 -3.80 -8.81
N ARG A 28 -8.22 -2.96 -9.24
CA ARG A 28 -9.24 -3.33 -10.23
C ARG A 28 -8.65 -3.54 -11.63
N SER A 29 -7.74 -2.67 -12.05
CA SER A 29 -7.17 -2.66 -13.40
C SER A 29 -5.97 -3.60 -13.61
N SER A 30 -5.41 -4.16 -12.53
CA SER A 30 -4.22 -5.04 -12.60
C SER A 30 -4.47 -6.46 -13.13
N GLY A 31 -5.70 -6.82 -13.47
CA GLY A 31 -6.07 -8.17 -13.95
C GLY A 31 -6.19 -9.21 -12.82
N ASP A 32 -6.48 -10.47 -13.16
CA ASP A 32 -6.72 -11.55 -12.20
C ASP A 32 -6.08 -12.90 -12.59
N ALA A 33 -6.50 -13.98 -11.93
CA ALA A 33 -5.94 -15.32 -12.17
C ALA A 33 -6.19 -15.85 -13.59
N ALA A 34 -7.22 -15.37 -14.29
CA ALA A 34 -7.47 -15.72 -15.69
C ALA A 34 -6.48 -15.03 -16.63
N ASP A 35 -6.09 -13.79 -16.32
CA ASP A 35 -5.08 -13.04 -17.08
C ASP A 35 -3.67 -13.59 -16.84
N TYR A 36 -3.41 -14.11 -15.63
CA TYR A 36 -2.10 -14.62 -15.20
C TYR A 36 -2.18 -16.08 -14.69
N PRO A 37 -2.42 -17.05 -15.59
CA PRO A 37 -2.59 -18.45 -15.18
C PRO A 37 -1.33 -18.99 -14.50
N GLY A 38 -1.51 -19.62 -13.34
CA GLY A 38 -0.42 -20.19 -12.53
C GLY A 38 0.28 -19.19 -11.59
N ALA A 39 0.03 -17.89 -11.71
CA ALA A 39 0.57 -16.90 -10.78
C ALA A 39 -0.16 -16.99 -9.42
N GLY A 40 0.61 -16.96 -8.33
CA GLY A 40 0.05 -16.93 -6.97
C GLY A 40 -0.44 -15.55 -6.54
N LYS A 41 0.29 -14.52 -6.97
CA LYS A 41 0.11 -13.12 -6.61
C LYS A 41 0.63 -12.22 -7.71
N LEU A 42 0.16 -10.98 -7.74
CA LEU A 42 0.72 -9.90 -8.54
C LEU A 42 1.41 -8.89 -7.64
N ILE A 43 2.48 -8.30 -8.15
CA ILE A 43 3.12 -7.11 -7.57
C ILE A 43 2.58 -5.94 -8.40
N ILE A 44 1.66 -5.15 -7.83
CA ILE A 44 1.06 -4.00 -8.52
C ILE A 44 2.07 -2.86 -8.56
N PHE A 45 2.73 -2.60 -7.42
CA PHE A 45 3.92 -1.76 -7.36
C PHE A 45 4.83 -2.20 -6.22
N ASP A 46 6.12 -1.93 -6.40
CA ASP A 46 7.18 -2.06 -5.39
C ASP A 46 8.05 -0.81 -5.50
N SER A 47 7.71 0.21 -4.72
CA SER A 47 8.34 1.53 -4.77
C SER A 47 9.30 1.69 -3.62
N THR A 48 10.52 2.15 -3.91
CA THR A 48 11.52 2.54 -2.92
C THR A 48 11.98 3.96 -3.22
N PHE A 49 11.99 4.82 -2.21
CA PHE A 49 12.51 6.18 -2.27
C PHE A 49 13.60 6.36 -1.22
N SER A 50 14.75 6.89 -1.63
CA SER A 50 15.89 7.13 -0.74
C SER A 50 16.17 8.62 -0.68
N ASP A 51 16.12 9.17 0.53
CA ASP A 51 16.42 10.57 0.84
C ASP A 51 17.77 10.63 1.57
N VAL A 52 18.80 11.09 0.86
CA VAL A 52 20.17 11.15 1.37
C VAL A 52 20.41 12.55 1.92
N GLN A 53 20.59 12.63 3.23
CA GLN A 53 20.84 13.89 3.92
C GLN A 53 22.28 14.33 3.73
N GLU A 54 22.54 15.64 3.86
CA GLU A 54 23.90 16.21 3.84
C GLU A 54 24.82 15.59 4.92
N THR A 55 24.26 15.09 6.01
CA THR A 55 24.99 14.41 7.09
C THR A 55 25.50 13.01 6.69
N GLY A 56 25.08 12.49 5.54
CA GLY A 56 25.31 11.10 5.12
C GLY A 56 24.29 10.10 5.67
N LEU A 57 23.36 10.53 6.54
CA LEU A 57 22.22 9.71 6.94
C LEU A 57 21.27 9.53 5.75
N THR A 58 20.75 8.33 5.56
CA THR A 58 19.77 8.04 4.49
C THR A 58 18.45 7.57 5.11
N PHE A 59 17.34 8.19 4.70
CA PHE A 59 16.01 7.67 4.96
C PHE A 59 15.53 6.87 3.76
N VAL A 60 15.13 5.62 3.99
CA VAL A 60 14.62 4.74 2.93
C VAL A 60 13.13 4.46 3.19
N TYR A 61 12.30 4.77 2.21
CA TYR A 61 10.86 4.57 2.25
C TYR A 61 10.44 3.52 1.25
N THR A 62 9.81 2.46 1.73
CA THR A 62 9.32 1.36 0.89
C THR A 62 7.79 1.33 0.93
N HIS A 63 7.17 1.26 -0.25
CA HIS A 63 5.72 1.16 -0.40
C HIS A 63 5.38 0.09 -1.44
N ARG A 64 4.64 -0.93 -1.03
CA ARG A 64 4.37 -2.13 -1.85
C ARG A 64 2.89 -2.44 -1.85
N LEU A 65 2.37 -2.87 -2.99
CA LEU A 65 1.00 -3.36 -3.12
C LEU A 65 1.01 -4.69 -3.87
N TYR A 66 0.45 -5.70 -3.21
CA TYR A 66 0.28 -7.02 -3.78
C TYR A 66 -1.19 -7.34 -3.98
N LYS A 67 -1.49 -8.10 -5.04
CA LYS A 67 -2.80 -8.72 -5.24
C LYS A 67 -2.66 -10.22 -5.12
N VAL A 68 -3.33 -10.82 -4.15
CA VAL A 68 -3.40 -12.28 -4.00
C VAL A 68 -4.34 -12.84 -5.06
N LEU A 69 -3.88 -13.83 -5.83
CA LEU A 69 -4.69 -14.50 -6.85
C LEU A 69 -5.18 -15.89 -6.40
N ASN A 70 -4.44 -16.57 -5.53
CA ASN A 70 -4.83 -17.87 -4.99
C ASN A 70 -4.20 -18.15 -3.62
N ALA A 71 -4.54 -19.30 -3.03
CA ALA A 71 -4.07 -19.72 -1.71
C ALA A 71 -2.53 -19.79 -1.58
N LYS A 72 -1.82 -20.16 -2.67
CA LYS A 72 -0.36 -20.13 -2.66
C LYS A 72 0.17 -18.71 -2.51
N GLY A 73 -0.38 -17.74 -3.23
CA GLY A 73 0.01 -16.33 -3.08
C GLY A 73 -0.30 -15.77 -1.70
N ALA A 74 -1.43 -16.18 -1.09
CA ALA A 74 -1.77 -15.83 0.28
C ALA A 74 -0.73 -16.37 1.28
N LEU A 75 -0.33 -17.63 1.13
CA LEU A 75 0.70 -18.24 1.96
C LEU A 75 2.07 -17.55 1.76
N ASP A 76 2.44 -17.24 0.53
CA ASP A 76 3.69 -16.53 0.26
C ASP A 76 3.72 -15.11 0.87
N LEU A 77 2.56 -14.53 1.20
CA LEU A 77 2.41 -13.20 1.81
C LEU A 77 1.95 -13.27 3.27
N SER A 78 1.91 -14.45 3.88
CA SER A 78 1.55 -14.60 5.30
C SER A 78 2.57 -13.95 6.23
N THR A 79 3.78 -13.72 5.72
CA THR A 79 4.87 -13.06 6.44
C THR A 79 5.62 -12.16 5.47
N ILE A 80 5.83 -10.91 5.87
CA ILE A 80 6.68 -9.96 5.15
C ILE A 80 7.79 -9.56 6.11
N THR A 81 9.02 -9.92 5.74
CA THR A 81 10.20 -9.66 6.56
C THR A 81 11.03 -8.54 5.94
N TYR A 82 11.50 -7.62 6.79
CA TYR A 82 12.45 -6.58 6.42
C TYR A 82 13.76 -6.84 7.17
N GLY A 83 14.80 -7.21 6.44
CA GLY A 83 16.14 -7.38 7.02
C GLY A 83 16.81 -6.01 7.19
N TYR A 84 17.44 -5.81 8.34
CA TYR A 84 18.25 -4.63 8.63
C TYR A 84 19.35 -4.98 9.63
N ASP A 85 20.42 -4.18 9.67
CA ASP A 85 21.45 -4.28 10.71
C ASP A 85 21.08 -3.34 11.87
N PRO A 86 20.75 -3.87 13.06
CA PRO A 86 20.30 -3.05 14.19
C PRO A 86 21.41 -2.13 14.76
N LEU A 87 22.68 -2.33 14.40
CA LEU A 87 23.77 -1.44 14.83
C LEU A 87 23.88 -0.18 13.97
N SER A 88 23.31 -0.18 12.77
CA SER A 88 23.47 0.90 11.79
C SER A 88 22.15 1.44 11.24
N ALA A 89 21.04 0.73 11.44
CA ALA A 89 19.73 1.10 10.91
C ALA A 89 18.60 0.82 11.91
N TYR A 90 17.46 1.45 11.65
CA TYR A 90 16.19 1.20 12.31
C TYR A 90 15.10 1.07 11.24
N VAL A 91 14.20 0.10 11.42
CA VAL A 91 13.08 -0.13 10.52
C VAL A 91 11.77 0.07 11.27
N GLU A 92 10.87 0.84 10.65
CA GLU A 92 9.53 1.10 11.16
C GLU A 92 8.49 0.64 10.13
N ILE A 93 7.56 -0.20 10.55
CA ILE A 93 6.36 -0.51 9.75
C ILE A 93 5.30 0.54 10.07
N ARG A 94 5.06 1.45 9.11
CA ARG A 94 4.14 2.58 9.31
C ARG A 94 2.67 2.25 9.14
N LYS A 95 2.36 1.31 8.23
CA LYS A 95 0.98 0.99 7.85
C LYS A 95 0.92 -0.31 7.05
N VAL A 96 -0.08 -1.13 7.35
CA VAL A 96 -0.43 -2.31 6.55
C VAL A 96 -1.95 -2.36 6.41
N ILE A 97 -2.45 -2.32 5.18
CA ILE A 97 -3.89 -2.40 4.88
C ILE A 97 -4.16 -3.65 4.05
N ILE A 98 -5.16 -4.43 4.46
CA ILE A 98 -5.74 -5.50 3.67
C ILE A 98 -6.95 -4.94 2.92
N HIS A 99 -6.88 -4.99 1.58
CA HIS A 99 -8.01 -4.69 0.70
C HIS A 99 -8.71 -6.01 0.34
N LYS A 100 -9.95 -6.19 0.80
CA LYS A 100 -10.75 -7.38 0.45
C LYS A 100 -11.44 -7.18 -0.90
N GLN A 101 -11.75 -8.30 -1.56
CA GLN A 101 -12.51 -8.29 -2.82
C GLN A 101 -13.89 -7.61 -2.69
N SER A 102 -14.50 -7.65 -1.50
CA SER A 102 -15.77 -6.98 -1.21
C SER A 102 -15.68 -5.44 -1.23
N GLY A 103 -14.46 -4.88 -1.29
CA GLY A 103 -14.21 -3.44 -1.13
C GLY A 103 -13.99 -3.01 0.33
N GLU A 104 -14.14 -3.91 1.29
CA GLU A 104 -13.80 -3.66 2.69
C GLU A 104 -12.28 -3.56 2.86
N THR A 105 -11.84 -2.59 3.67
CA THR A 105 -10.44 -2.44 4.06
C THR A 105 -10.28 -2.66 5.56
N SER A 106 -9.24 -3.41 5.96
CA SER A 106 -8.85 -3.56 7.35
C SER A 106 -7.38 -3.22 7.53
N GLU A 107 -7.09 -2.27 8.43
CA GLU A 107 -5.72 -1.94 8.84
C GLU A 107 -5.24 -2.94 9.90
N LEU A 108 -4.01 -3.44 9.76
CA LEU A 108 -3.40 -4.29 10.77
C LEU A 108 -2.79 -3.45 11.88
N ASP A 109 -2.89 -3.94 13.11
CA ASP A 109 -2.25 -3.32 14.26
C ASP A 109 -0.71 -3.43 14.15
N ILE A 110 -0.06 -2.30 13.92
CA ILE A 110 1.41 -2.23 13.80
C ILE A 110 2.14 -2.57 15.10
N ASN A 111 1.46 -2.54 16.25
CA ASN A 111 2.07 -2.94 17.53
C ASN A 111 2.30 -4.46 17.61
N MET A 112 1.70 -5.23 16.70
CA MET A 112 1.90 -6.68 16.58
C MET A 112 3.12 -7.03 15.70
N VAL A 113 3.84 -6.04 15.18
CA VAL A 113 5.08 -6.27 14.42
C VAL A 113 6.13 -6.89 15.36
N MET A 114 6.77 -7.94 14.87
CA MET A 114 7.76 -8.69 15.62
C MET A 114 9.15 -8.35 15.08
N ASP A 115 10.05 -7.95 15.98
CA ASP A 115 11.46 -7.75 15.69
C ASP A 115 12.26 -8.93 16.25
N TYR A 116 12.69 -9.81 15.35
CA TYR A 116 13.41 -11.02 15.72
C TYR A 116 14.92 -10.78 15.61
N PRO A 117 15.72 -11.24 16.59
CA PRO A 117 17.17 -11.14 16.48
C PRO A 117 17.65 -11.95 15.27
N ALA A 118 18.41 -11.31 14.40
CA ALA A 118 19.13 -12.01 13.34
C ALA A 118 20.18 -12.94 13.99
N PRO A 119 20.29 -14.22 13.59
CA PRO A 119 21.41 -15.06 14.00
C PRO A 119 22.72 -14.41 13.57
N ALA A 120 23.69 -14.32 14.50
CA ALA A 120 25.04 -13.83 14.24
C ALA A 120 25.88 -14.83 13.43
#